data_AF-A0A8J5S305-F1
#
_entry.id   AF-A0A8J5S305-F1
#
_cell.length_a   1.000
_cell.length_b   1.000
_cell.length_c   1.000
_cell.angle_alpha   90.00
_cell.angle_beta   90.00
_cell.angle_gamma   90.00
#
_symmetry.space_group_name_H-M   'P 1'
#
loop_
_entity.id
_entity.type
_entity.pdbx_description
1 polymer ?
#
loop_
_entity_poly.entity_id
_entity_poly.type
_entity_poly.pdbx_seq_one_letter_code
_entity_poly.pdbx_strand_id
1 'polypeptide(L)'
;MAGYGEVDEEVAFELAHCIRIFKDGRVERYFGSDPVPASIDAATGVASKDRVISPDIAVRLYLPPIAGVSGGGDGKKLPLLVYFHGGGFCLHTAFNAVFHAYLTSLAARTRAIVVSVEYRLAPEHPPPRVRRLVAGSRLGRLPRL
;
A
#
# COMPACT_ATOMS: atom_id res chain seq x y z
N MET A 1 36.22 -18.43 -8.00
CA MET A 1 35.95 -17.47 -6.92
C MET A 1 35.00 -16.42 -7.49
N ALA A 2 33.73 -16.44 -7.09
CA ALA A 2 32.79 -15.40 -7.48
C ALA A 2 33.21 -14.09 -6.81
N GLY A 3 33.41 -13.03 -7.61
CA GLY A 3 33.70 -11.70 -7.09
C GLY A 3 32.51 -11.22 -6.26
N TYR A 4 32.77 -10.81 -5.03
CA TYR A 4 31.83 -9.99 -4.28
C TYR A 4 31.70 -8.67 -5.06
N GLY A 5 30.57 -8.48 -5.74
CA GLY A 5 30.26 -7.21 -6.37
C GLY A 5 30.29 -6.13 -5.31
N GLU A 6 31.11 -5.11 -5.53
CA GLU A 6 31.24 -3.96 -4.64
C GLU A 6 29.85 -3.33 -4.47
N VAL A 7 29.35 -3.31 -3.22
CA VAL A 7 28.05 -2.72 -2.92
C VAL A 7 28.23 -1.21 -2.95
N ASP A 8 27.58 -0.54 -3.89
CA ASP A 8 27.57 0.92 -3.94
C ASP A 8 26.65 1.45 -2.83
N GLU A 9 27.26 1.96 -1.76
CA GLU A 9 26.56 2.54 -0.62
C GLU A 9 26.15 4.00 -0.86
N GLU A 10 26.40 4.56 -2.05
CA GLU A 10 26.08 5.95 -2.32
C GLU A 10 24.56 6.17 -2.38
N VAL A 11 24.08 7.04 -1.51
CA VAL A 11 22.66 7.38 -1.39
C VAL A 11 22.26 8.35 -2.52
N ALA A 12 21.26 7.96 -3.32
CA ALA A 12 20.68 8.80 -4.37
C ALA A 12 19.59 9.73 -3.84
N PHE A 13 18.80 9.26 -2.86
CA PHE A 13 17.74 10.02 -2.22
C PHE A 13 17.47 9.49 -0.82
N GLU A 14 17.23 10.39 0.13
CA GLU A 14 16.85 10.04 1.49
C GLU A 14 15.78 10.98 2.02
N LEU A 15 14.72 10.39 2.54
CA LEU A 15 13.78 11.03 3.43
C LEU A 15 13.91 10.36 4.79
N ALA A 16 14.54 11.07 5.73
CA ALA A 16 14.92 10.54 7.03
C ALA A 16 13.76 9.78 7.71
N HIS A 17 14.09 8.59 8.24
CA HIS A 17 13.16 7.66 8.90
C HIS A 17 12.04 7.08 8.04
N CYS A 18 11.93 7.43 6.77
CA CYS A 18 10.89 6.95 5.87
C CYS A 18 11.44 5.97 4.83
N ILE A 19 12.30 6.47 3.94
CA ILE A 19 12.82 5.73 2.79
C ILE A 19 14.23 6.22 2.43
N ARG A 20 15.10 5.27 2.07
CA ARG A 20 16.42 5.52 1.49
C ARG A 20 16.53 4.77 0.17
N ILE A 21 17.02 5.47 -0.85
CA ILE A 21 17.24 4.93 -2.20
C ILE A 21 18.72 5.09 -2.52
N PHE A 22 19.39 3.99 -2.85
CA PHE A 22 20.80 3.94 -3.24
C PHE A 22 20.94 4.09 -4.75
N LYS A 23 22.13 4.50 -5.22
CA LYS A 23 22.42 4.66 -6.65
C LYS A 23 22.39 3.34 -7.42
N ASP A 24 22.65 2.22 -6.75
CA ASP A 24 22.52 0.87 -7.29
C ASP A 24 21.06 0.41 -7.49
N GLY A 25 20.08 1.20 -7.03
CA GLY A 25 18.65 0.91 -7.12
C GLY A 25 18.06 0.19 -5.91
N ARG A 26 18.87 -0.15 -4.89
CA ARG A 26 18.37 -0.69 -3.62
C ARG A 26 17.49 0.34 -2.90
N VAL A 27 16.44 -0.16 -2.26
CA VAL A 27 15.46 0.66 -1.52
C VAL A 27 15.28 0.11 -0.11
N GLU A 28 15.47 0.95 0.89
CA GLU A 28 15.20 0.64 2.29
C GLU A 28 14.02 1.47 2.77
N ARG A 29 13.02 0.82 3.37
CA ARG A 29 11.80 1.44 3.90
C ARG A 29 11.75 1.21 5.41
N TYR A 30 11.77 2.29 6.18
CA TYR A 30 11.83 2.23 7.65
C TYR A 30 10.50 2.57 8.33
N PHE A 31 9.57 3.18 7.58
CA PHE A 31 8.28 3.61 8.10
C PHE A 31 7.14 2.72 7.58
N GLY A 32 6.45 2.02 8.49
CA GLY A 32 5.16 1.40 8.18
C GLY A 32 5.13 -0.13 8.01
N SER A 33 5.99 -0.87 8.70
CA SER A 33 6.32 -2.26 8.35
C SER A 33 5.70 -3.35 9.21
N ASP A 34 4.66 -3.08 10.01
CA ASP A 34 4.04 -4.14 10.84
C ASP A 34 2.74 -4.62 10.18
N PRO A 35 2.82 -5.57 9.22
CA PRO A 35 1.62 -6.21 8.71
C PRO A 35 1.01 -7.07 9.81
N VAL A 36 -0.31 -7.02 9.91
CA VAL A 36 -1.08 -7.92 10.77
C VAL A 36 -1.79 -8.97 9.91
N PRO A 37 -1.98 -10.20 10.40
CA PRO A 37 -2.76 -11.20 9.68
C PRO A 37 -4.22 -10.75 9.54
N ALA A 38 -4.89 -11.27 8.51
CA ALA A 38 -6.34 -11.17 8.43
C ALA A 38 -6.98 -11.92 9.61
N SER A 39 -8.00 -11.31 10.21
CA SER A 39 -8.62 -11.76 11.45
C SER A 39 -10.11 -11.38 11.50
N ILE A 40 -10.81 -11.92 12.50
CA ILE A 40 -12.13 -11.43 12.90
C ILE A 40 -11.92 -10.54 14.12
N ASP A 41 -12.38 -9.29 14.04
CA ASP A 41 -12.31 -8.36 15.16
C ASP A 41 -13.37 -8.72 16.21
N ALA A 42 -12.94 -8.97 17.43
CA ALA A 42 -13.83 -9.45 18.50
C ALA A 42 -14.83 -8.37 18.96
N ALA A 43 -14.49 -7.09 18.85
CA ALA A 43 -15.33 -5.99 19.33
C ALA A 43 -16.45 -5.65 18.33
N THR A 44 -16.16 -5.69 17.03
CA THR A 44 -17.07 -5.27 15.96
C THR A 44 -17.65 -6.43 15.16
N GLY A 45 -17.06 -7.63 15.26
CA GLY A 45 -17.41 -8.79 14.44
C GLY A 45 -17.02 -8.65 12.96
N VAL A 46 -16.27 -7.60 12.58
CA VAL A 46 -15.79 -7.43 11.21
C VAL A 46 -14.78 -8.53 10.89
N ALA A 47 -15.03 -9.28 9.83
CA ALA A 47 -14.12 -10.30 9.33
C ALA A 47 -13.24 -9.72 8.21
N SER A 48 -11.94 -9.97 8.27
CA SER A 48 -11.01 -9.58 7.20
C SER A 48 -10.44 -10.80 6.47
N LYS A 49 -10.09 -10.63 5.19
CA LYS A 49 -9.53 -11.70 4.35
C LYS A 49 -8.67 -11.16 3.21
N ASP A 50 -7.52 -11.79 3.00
CA ASP A 50 -6.60 -11.44 1.90
C ASP A 50 -6.92 -12.23 0.63
N ARG A 51 -6.83 -11.56 -0.52
CA ARG A 51 -7.00 -12.15 -1.85
C ARG A 51 -6.03 -11.56 -2.86
N VAL A 52 -5.35 -12.42 -3.59
CA VAL A 52 -4.60 -12.04 -4.79
C VAL A 52 -5.58 -11.91 -5.95
N ILE A 53 -5.59 -10.77 -6.62
CA ILE A 53 -6.48 -10.47 -7.76
C ILE A 53 -5.73 -10.69 -9.08
N SER A 54 -4.44 -10.33 -9.11
CA SER A 54 -3.53 -10.54 -10.22
C SER A 54 -2.10 -10.68 -9.68
N PRO A 55 -1.09 -11.03 -10.50
CA PRO A 55 0.30 -11.15 -10.02
C PRO A 55 0.83 -9.91 -9.31
N ASP A 56 0.33 -8.73 -9.70
CA ASP A 56 0.81 -7.43 -9.20
C ASP A 56 -0.14 -6.76 -8.19
N ILE A 57 -1.31 -7.34 -7.91
CA ILE A 57 -2.36 -6.72 -7.10
C ILE A 57 -2.96 -7.75 -6.15
N ALA A 58 -2.90 -7.44 -4.86
CA ALA A 58 -3.64 -8.11 -3.81
C ALA A 58 -4.58 -7.13 -3.11
N VAL A 59 -5.53 -7.66 -2.33
CA VAL A 59 -6.44 -6.86 -1.53
C VAL A 59 -6.68 -7.52 -0.18
N ARG A 60 -6.95 -6.70 0.83
CA ARG A 60 -7.61 -7.14 2.07
C ARG A 60 -9.06 -6.68 2.06
N LEU A 61 -9.96 -7.63 2.15
CA LEU A 61 -11.40 -7.40 2.28
C LEU A 61 -11.76 -7.27 3.75
N TYR A 62 -12.71 -6.40 4.09
CA TYR A 62 -13.33 -6.27 5.40
C TYR A 62 -14.84 -6.38 5.24
N LEU A 63 -15.44 -7.35 5.93
CA LEU A 63 -16.84 -7.69 5.86
C LEU A 63 -17.48 -7.39 7.22
N PRO A 64 -18.40 -6.42 7.32
CA PRO A 64 -19.13 -6.19 8.55
C PRO A 64 -20.14 -7.33 8.83
N PRO A 65 -20.53 -7.57 10.08
CA PRO A 65 -21.58 -8.54 10.41
C PRO A 65 -22.87 -8.28 9.63
N ILE A 66 -23.43 -9.34 9.03
CA ILE A 66 -24.64 -9.27 8.19
C ILE A 66 -25.92 -9.42 9.05
N ALA A 67 -25.80 -9.57 10.38
CA ALA A 67 -26.95 -9.69 11.27
C ALA A 67 -27.85 -8.44 11.18
N GLY A 68 -29.08 -8.62 10.68
CA GLY A 68 -30.06 -7.55 10.48
C GLY A 68 -30.24 -7.08 9.04
N VAL A 69 -29.49 -7.62 8.07
CA VAL A 69 -29.89 -7.57 6.65
C VAL A 69 -30.89 -8.70 6.45
N SER A 70 -32.16 -8.44 6.77
CA SER A 70 -33.24 -9.41 6.63
C SER A 70 -33.22 -10.01 5.21
N GLY A 71 -32.91 -11.29 5.13
CA GLY A 71 -33.07 -12.13 3.94
C GLY A 71 -34.54 -12.40 3.64
N GLY A 72 -35.34 -11.33 3.53
CA GLY A 72 -36.73 -11.36 3.13
C GLY A 72 -36.94 -10.39 1.97
N GLY A 73 -37.21 -10.92 0.79
CA GLY A 73 -37.81 -10.21 -0.36
C GLY A 73 -36.90 -9.27 -1.15
N ASP A 74 -36.15 -8.37 -0.51
CA ASP A 74 -35.70 -7.14 -1.18
C ASP A 74 -34.17 -6.89 -1.18
N GLY A 75 -33.35 -7.93 -0.99
CA GLY A 75 -31.94 -8.00 -1.44
C GLY A 75 -31.05 -6.75 -1.26
N LYS A 76 -31.09 -6.05 -0.12
CA LYS A 76 -30.31 -4.82 0.09
C LYS A 76 -28.80 -5.11 0.05
N LYS A 77 -28.15 -4.71 -1.04
CA LYS A 77 -26.69 -4.79 -1.23
C LYS A 77 -25.99 -3.80 -0.30
N LEU A 78 -24.85 -4.21 0.26
CA LEU A 78 -23.99 -3.30 1.00
C LEU A 78 -23.19 -2.41 0.03
N PRO A 79 -22.91 -1.14 0.39
CA PRO A 79 -21.98 -0.32 -0.37
C PRO A 79 -20.58 -0.93 -0.35
N LEU A 80 -19.82 -0.68 -1.42
CA LEU A 80 -18.42 -1.07 -1.56
C LEU A 80 -17.53 0.17 -1.46
N LEU A 81 -16.58 0.15 -0.54
CA LEU A 81 -15.56 1.18 -0.38
C LEU A 81 -14.21 0.61 -0.81
N VAL A 82 -13.57 1.23 -1.80
CA VAL A 82 -12.22 0.87 -2.22
C VAL A 82 -11.25 1.86 -1.61
N TYR A 83 -10.29 1.35 -0.85
CA TYR A 83 -9.31 2.14 -0.10
C TYR A 83 -7.90 1.88 -0.65
N PHE A 84 -7.17 2.98 -0.90
CA PHE A 84 -5.75 2.97 -1.22
C PHE A 84 -5.00 3.58 -0.04
N HIS A 85 -4.04 2.85 0.50
CA HIS A 85 -3.27 3.33 1.64
C HIS A 85 -2.44 4.57 1.30
N GLY A 86 -2.04 5.32 2.34
CA GLY A 86 -1.15 6.47 2.19
C GLY A 86 0.30 6.07 1.93
N GLY A 87 1.23 7.00 2.14
CA GLY A 87 2.66 6.74 2.02
C GLY A 87 3.32 7.28 0.75
N GLY A 88 2.67 8.23 0.06
CA GLY A 88 3.25 8.93 -1.08
C GLY A 88 3.62 8.01 -2.25
N PHE A 89 2.93 6.87 -2.41
CA PHE A 89 3.23 5.79 -3.35
C PHE A 89 4.53 5.01 -3.09
N CYS A 90 5.24 5.29 -2.01
CA CYS A 90 6.55 4.68 -1.72
C CYS A 90 6.57 3.86 -0.42
N LEU A 91 5.55 3.99 0.43
CA LEU A 91 5.52 3.43 1.79
C LEU A 91 4.21 2.69 2.07
N HIS A 92 4.27 1.88 3.13
CA HIS A 92 3.17 1.09 3.69
C HIS A 92 2.66 -0.05 2.79
N THR A 93 1.69 -0.78 3.36
CA THR A 93 0.99 -1.92 2.77
C THR A 93 -0.47 -1.90 3.25
N ALA A 94 -1.38 -2.49 2.46
CA ALA A 94 -2.77 -2.78 2.82
C ALA A 94 -2.91 -3.63 4.08
N PHE A 95 -1.86 -4.32 4.50
CA PHE A 95 -1.84 -5.20 5.67
C PHE A 95 -1.37 -4.51 6.95
N ASN A 96 -0.98 -3.24 6.89
CA ASN A 96 -0.42 -2.48 8.02
C ASN A 96 -1.42 -2.38 9.20
N ALA A 97 -0.92 -2.54 10.44
CA ALA A 97 -1.72 -2.52 11.66
C ALA A 97 -2.62 -1.28 11.82
N VAL A 98 -2.10 -0.07 11.51
CA VAL A 98 -2.82 1.20 11.67
C VAL A 98 -3.98 1.27 10.68
N PHE A 99 -3.72 0.93 9.41
CA PHE A 99 -4.79 0.87 8.41
C PHE A 99 -5.78 -0.25 8.71
N HIS A 100 -5.32 -1.39 9.21
CA HIS A 100 -6.21 -2.47 9.62
C HIS A 100 -7.20 -2.01 10.70
N ALA A 101 -6.73 -1.39 11.78
CA ALA A 101 -7.61 -0.88 12.84
C ALA A 101 -8.60 0.18 12.31
N TYR A 102 -8.11 1.09 11.46
CA TYR A 102 -8.95 2.12 10.84
C TYR A 102 -10.05 1.52 9.94
N LEU A 103 -9.70 0.59 9.05
CA LEU A 103 -10.64 0.00 8.09
C LEU A 103 -11.63 -0.96 8.75
N THR A 104 -11.24 -1.65 9.82
CA THR A 104 -12.16 -2.41 10.69
C THR A 104 -13.22 -1.48 11.29
N SER A 105 -12.81 -0.36 11.90
CA SER A 105 -13.73 0.64 12.45
C SER A 105 -14.63 1.25 11.37
N LEU A 106 -14.06 1.56 10.20
CA LEU A 106 -14.79 2.13 9.08
C LEU A 106 -15.87 1.17 8.55
N ALA A 107 -15.53 -0.11 8.34
CA ALA A 107 -16.48 -1.14 7.90
C ALA A 107 -17.63 -1.31 8.90
N ALA A 108 -17.33 -1.38 10.20
CA ALA A 108 -18.32 -1.51 11.26
C ALA A 108 -19.30 -0.33 11.30
N ARG A 109 -18.79 0.90 11.22
CA ARG A 109 -19.59 2.12 11.34
C ARG A 109 -20.42 2.43 10.11
N THR A 110 -19.91 2.11 8.92
CA THR A 110 -20.58 2.40 7.65
C THR A 110 -21.46 1.27 7.15
N ARG A 111 -21.31 0.06 7.71
CA ARG A 111 -21.88 -1.18 7.17
C ARG A 111 -21.54 -1.36 5.69
N ALA A 112 -20.32 -0.99 5.29
CA ALA A 112 -19.80 -1.17 3.94
C ALA A 112 -18.85 -2.36 3.89
N ILE A 113 -18.80 -3.03 2.74
CA ILE A 113 -17.67 -3.90 2.40
C ILE A 113 -16.50 -2.97 2.06
N VAL A 114 -15.36 -3.14 2.74
CA VAL A 114 -14.15 -2.36 2.47
C VAL A 114 -13.11 -3.22 1.78
N VAL A 115 -12.50 -2.68 0.72
CA VAL A 115 -11.43 -3.32 -0.05
C VAL A 115 -10.17 -2.46 0.08
N SER A 116 -9.21 -2.89 0.89
CA SER A 116 -7.89 -2.26 0.98
C SER A 116 -7.00 -2.81 -0.12
N VAL A 117 -6.50 -1.97 -1.02
CA VAL A 117 -5.70 -2.40 -2.17
C VAL A 117 -4.22 -2.42 -1.81
N GLU A 118 -3.58 -3.57 -1.98
CA GLU A 118 -2.14 -3.72 -2.00
C GLU A 118 -1.65 -3.41 -3.42
N TYR A 119 -1.12 -2.20 -3.58
CA TYR A 119 -0.59 -1.73 -4.85
C TYR A 119 0.94 -1.66 -4.80
N ARG A 120 1.57 -1.71 -5.98
CA ARG A 120 3.02 -1.65 -6.11
C ARG A 120 3.58 -0.27 -5.77
N LEU A 121 4.74 -0.25 -5.12
CA LEU A 121 5.38 0.97 -4.66
C LEU A 121 6.44 1.48 -5.65
N ALA A 122 6.63 2.80 -5.65
CA ALA A 122 7.80 3.44 -6.20
C ALA A 122 8.99 3.30 -5.22
N PRO A 123 10.23 3.37 -5.72
CA PRO A 123 10.64 3.62 -7.11
C PRO A 123 10.57 2.42 -8.07
N GLU A 124 10.36 1.20 -7.58
CA GLU A 124 10.38 -0.05 -8.37
C GLU A 124 9.25 -0.06 -9.41
N HIS A 125 8.09 0.50 -9.06
CA HIS A 125 6.92 0.63 -9.94
C HIS A 125 6.34 2.04 -9.89
N PRO A 126 6.95 3.03 -10.57
CA PRO A 126 6.50 4.41 -10.54
C PRO A 126 5.07 4.55 -11.08
N PRO A 127 4.21 5.39 -10.47
CA PRO A 127 2.89 5.63 -11.02
C PRO A 127 3.00 6.33 -12.40
N PRO A 128 2.00 6.18 -13.29
CA PRO A 128 2.11 6.55 -14.71
C PRO A 128 2.54 8.01 -14.98
N ARG A 129 2.30 8.94 -14.05
CA ARG A 129 2.65 10.36 -14.16
C ARG A 129 3.93 10.79 -13.42
N VAL A 130 4.53 9.93 -12.59
CA VAL A 130 5.72 10.27 -11.76
C VAL A 130 6.97 9.56 -12.29
N ARG A 131 7.08 9.37 -13.61
CA ARG A 131 8.23 8.70 -14.24
C ARG A 131 9.52 9.55 -14.23
N ARG A 132 9.49 10.81 -13.77
CA ARG A 132 10.56 11.80 -14.03
C ARG A 132 11.28 12.38 -12.80
N LEU A 133 11.11 11.84 -11.60
CA LEU A 133 11.82 12.39 -10.43
C LEU A 133 13.22 11.77 -10.18
N VAL A 134 13.50 10.58 -10.73
CA VAL A 134 14.78 9.85 -10.50
C VAL A 134 15.67 9.81 -11.75
N ALA A 135 15.30 10.55 -12.81
CA ALA A 135 16.11 10.65 -14.03
C ALA A 135 16.76 12.03 -14.15
N GLY A 136 17.94 12.18 -13.55
CA GLY A 136 19.00 13.06 -14.07
C GLY A 136 19.15 14.45 -13.46
N SER A 137 20.00 14.56 -12.45
CA SER A 137 20.85 15.74 -12.26
C SER A 137 21.93 15.79 -13.36
N ARG A 138 21.58 16.34 -14.52
CA ARG A 138 22.57 16.98 -15.44
C ARG A 138 21.96 18.24 -16.04
N LEU A 139 22.07 19.34 -15.32
CA LEU A 139 21.89 20.67 -15.90
C LEU A 139 23.18 21.06 -16.66
N GLY A 140 23.37 20.48 -17.85
CA GLY A 140 24.34 20.98 -18.83
C GLY A 140 23.71 22.16 -19.56
N ARG A 141 24.28 23.35 -19.41
CA ARG A 141 23.86 24.58 -20.09
C ARG A 141 23.94 24.40 -21.62
N LEU A 142 22.88 24.77 -22.33
CA LEU A 142 22.95 25.09 -23.76
C LEU A 142 23.48 26.54 -23.92
N PRO A 143 24.35 26.81 -24.91
CA PRO A 143 24.82 28.16 -25.19
C PRO A 143 23.67 28.99 -25.79
N ARG A 144 23.57 30.25 -25.37
CA ARG A 144 22.67 31.23 -25.98
C ARG A 144 23.25 31.67 -27.32
N LEU A 145 22.39 31.77 -28.33
CA LEU A 145 22.63 32.60 -29.51
C LEU A 145 22.62 34.08 -29.12
#